data_AF-A0A352IKS1-F1
#
_entry.id   AF-A0A352IKS1-F1
#
_cell.length_a   1.000
_cell.length_b   1.000
_cell.length_c   1.000
_cell.angle_alpha   90.00
_cell.angle_beta   90.00
_cell.angle_gamma   90.00
#
_symmetry.space_group_name_H-M   'P 1'
#
loop_
_entity.id
_entity.type
_entity.pdbx_description
1 polymer ?
#
loop_
_entity_poly.entity_id
_entity_poly.type
_entity_poly.pdbx_seq_one_letter_code
_entity_poly.pdbx_strand_id
1 'polypeptide(L)'
;MKKRLKKALSMVLIMISILALFAQSAFAFIEGFSDEIDKANEKILEAVEKTQEKAAEEALKGNKSEEEFNEYLDKLIEKLKDKTEKTAEKLIEKAAKEGVTIEKTYKVFIIYDREVEIDPFYAH
;
A
#
# COMPACT_ATOMS: atom_id res chain seq x y z
N MET A 1 32.05 47.06 -11.82
CA MET A 1 31.83 45.59 -11.79
C MET A 1 31.08 45.08 -10.55
N LYS A 2 31.42 45.51 -9.33
CA LYS A 2 30.80 45.00 -8.07
C LYS A 2 29.26 45.09 -7.99
N LYS A 3 28.63 46.15 -8.52
CA LYS A 3 27.15 46.30 -8.52
C LYS A 3 26.42 45.30 -9.44
N ARG A 4 26.99 44.98 -10.61
CA ARG A 4 26.40 43.98 -11.53
C ARG A 4 26.59 42.56 -11.00
N LEU A 5 27.75 42.29 -10.38
CA LEU A 5 28.02 41.01 -9.71
C LEU A 5 27.08 40.75 -8.53
N LYS A 6 26.81 41.76 -7.69
CA LYS A 6 25.84 41.68 -6.59
C LYS A 6 24.41 41.43 -7.08
N LYS A 7 24.00 42.04 -8.19
CA LYS A 7 22.67 41.81 -8.80
C LYS A 7 22.54 40.39 -9.38
N ALA A 8 23.59 39.89 -10.04
CA ALA A 8 23.62 38.52 -10.56
C ALA A 8 23.56 37.48 -9.43
N LEU A 9 24.35 37.66 -8.36
CA LEU A 9 24.35 36.78 -7.20
C LEU A 9 22.98 36.78 -6.49
N SER A 10 22.35 37.94 -6.38
CA SER A 10 21.01 38.08 -5.82
C SER A 10 19.94 37.38 -6.65
N MET A 11 20.01 37.43 -7.99
CA MET A 11 19.09 36.69 -8.86
C MET A 11 19.27 35.18 -8.75
N VAL A 12 20.51 34.71 -8.66
CA VAL A 12 20.82 33.29 -8.48
C VAL A 12 20.26 32.79 -7.15
N LEU A 13 20.42 33.55 -6.06
CA LEU A 13 19.83 33.22 -4.76
C LEU A 13 18.30 33.17 -4.81
N ILE A 14 17.66 34.10 -5.52
CA ILE A 14 16.19 34.10 -5.70
C ILE A 14 15.75 32.86 -6.50
N MET A 15 16.45 32.50 -7.58
CA MET A 15 16.16 31.27 -8.33
C MET A 15 16.31 30.02 -7.46
N ILE A 16 17.37 29.92 -6.66
CA ILE A 16 17.59 28.78 -5.76
C ILE A 16 16.47 28.69 -4.72
N SER A 17 16.01 29.82 -4.16
CA SER A 17 14.88 29.81 -3.21
C SER A 17 13.57 29.40 -3.87
N ILE A 18 13.32 29.78 -5.12
CA ILE A 18 12.12 29.35 -5.87
C ILE A 18 12.18 27.84 -6.12
N LEU A 19 13.34 27.31 -6.54
CA LEU A 19 13.57 25.87 -6.71
C LEU A 19 13.38 25.07 -5.41
N ALA A 20 13.84 25.61 -4.27
CA ALA A 20 13.68 24.96 -2.97
C ALA A 20 12.21 24.85 -2.52
N LEU A 21 11.36 25.84 -2.84
CA LEU A 21 9.93 25.80 -2.52
C LEU A 21 9.19 24.70 -3.31
N PHE A 22 9.55 24.49 -4.58
CA PHE A 22 8.99 23.40 -5.40
C PHE A 22 9.47 22.02 -4.96
N ALA A 23 10.70 21.90 -4.46
CA ALA A 23 11.19 20.65 -3.90
C ALA A 23 10.41 20.25 -2.64
N GLN A 24 10.17 21.19 -1.72
CA GLN A 24 9.42 20.92 -0.48
C GLN A 24 8.00 20.42 -0.74
N SER A 25 7.32 20.95 -1.75
CA SER A 25 5.98 20.48 -2.13
C SER A 25 5.97 19.06 -2.69
N ALA A 26 7.02 18.63 -3.39
CA ALA A 26 7.13 17.27 -3.88
C ALA A 26 7.46 16.27 -2.75
N PHE A 27 8.30 16.67 -1.79
CA PHE A 27 8.63 15.83 -0.63
C PHE A 27 7.44 15.58 0.30
N ALA A 28 6.68 16.62 0.67
CA ALA A 28 5.50 16.46 1.52
C ALA A 28 4.41 15.58 0.89
N PHE A 29 4.35 15.57 -0.45
CA PHE A 29 3.43 14.76 -1.22
C PHE A 29 3.78 13.27 -1.23
N ILE A 30 5.07 12.95 -1.38
CA ILE A 30 5.59 11.58 -1.27
C ILE A 30 5.38 11.03 0.14
N GLU A 31 5.61 11.86 1.17
CA GLU A 31 5.40 11.49 2.57
C GLU A 31 3.92 11.17 2.88
N GLY A 32 2.98 11.96 2.32
CA GLY A 32 1.55 11.68 2.42
C GLY A 32 1.12 10.36 1.78
N PHE A 33 1.78 9.96 0.68
CA PHE A 33 1.53 8.67 0.03
C PHE A 33 2.13 7.49 0.80
N SER A 34 3.27 7.69 1.47
CA SER A 34 3.86 6.68 2.36
C SER A 34 2.89 6.30 3.47
N ASP A 35 2.26 7.28 4.12
CA ASP A 35 1.27 7.04 5.17
C ASP A 35 0.02 6.28 4.65
N GLU A 36 -0.41 6.56 3.41
CA GLU A 36 -1.53 5.83 2.80
C GLU A 36 -1.15 4.40 2.42
N ILE A 37 0.07 4.17 1.95
CA ILE A 37 0.64 2.85 1.66
C ILE A 37 0.73 2.02 2.94
N ASP A 38 1.23 2.60 4.04
CA ASP A 38 1.34 1.91 5.33
C ASP A 38 -0.04 1.54 5.87
N LYS A 39 -1.03 2.44 5.80
CA LYS A 39 -2.41 2.14 6.18
C LYS A 39 -3.06 1.08 5.30
N ALA A 40 -2.74 1.02 4.02
CA ALA A 40 -3.24 -0.01 3.13
C ALA A 40 -2.65 -1.37 3.50
N ASN A 41 -1.34 -1.42 3.75
CA ASN A 41 -0.63 -2.62 4.20
C ASN A 41 -1.16 -3.13 5.54
N GLU A 42 -1.40 -2.25 6.51
CA GLU A 42 -2.00 -2.61 7.80
C GLU A 42 -3.40 -3.24 7.63
N LYS A 43 -4.24 -2.66 6.76
CA LYS A 43 -5.57 -3.22 6.46
C LYS A 43 -5.50 -4.58 5.77
N ILE A 44 -4.49 -4.80 4.93
CA ILE A 44 -4.24 -6.09 4.29
C ILE A 44 -3.86 -7.11 5.36
N LEU A 45 -2.91 -6.79 6.24
CA LEU A 45 -2.48 -7.66 7.34
C LEU A 45 -3.62 -8.01 8.29
N GLU A 46 -4.41 -7.02 8.73
CA GLU A 46 -5.60 -7.28 9.54
C GLU A 46 -6.60 -8.22 8.85
N ALA A 47 -6.74 -8.12 7.53
CA ALA A 47 -7.64 -8.98 6.78
C ALA A 47 -7.11 -10.42 6.73
N VAL A 48 -5.78 -10.61 6.61
CA VAL A 48 -5.13 -11.92 6.72
C VAL A 48 -5.37 -12.51 8.10
N GLU A 49 -5.07 -11.77 9.17
CA GLU A 49 -5.24 -12.23 10.55
C GLU A 49 -6.69 -12.65 10.84
N LYS A 50 -7.67 -11.81 10.47
CA LYS A 50 -9.09 -12.13 10.62
C LYS A 50 -9.52 -13.34 9.81
N THR A 51 -8.88 -13.58 8.66
CA THR A 51 -9.15 -14.76 7.82
C THR A 51 -8.59 -16.00 8.49
N GLN A 52 -7.38 -15.92 9.04
CA GLN A 52 -6.75 -17.03 9.75
C GLN A 52 -7.49 -17.40 11.04
N GLU A 53 -7.96 -16.40 11.81
CA GLU A 53 -8.78 -16.60 13.00
C GLU A 53 -10.09 -17.32 12.65
N LYS A 54 -10.80 -16.87 11.60
CA LYS A 54 -12.04 -17.52 11.14
C LYS A 54 -11.82 -18.96 10.67
N ALA A 55 -10.72 -19.21 9.95
CA ALA A 55 -10.35 -20.55 9.52
C ALA A 55 -10.10 -21.47 10.73
N ALA A 56 -9.38 -20.98 11.74
CA ALA A 56 -9.10 -21.73 12.96
C ALA A 56 -10.35 -21.98 13.81
N GLU A 57 -11.20 -20.96 14.00
CA GLU A 57 -12.48 -21.10 14.71
C GLU A 57 -13.38 -22.14 14.05
N GLU A 58 -13.50 -22.11 12.72
CA GLU A 58 -14.34 -23.04 12.00
C GLU A 58 -13.78 -24.47 12.05
N ALA A 59 -12.45 -24.63 12.01
CA ALA A 59 -11.79 -25.93 12.21
C ALA A 59 -12.08 -26.50 13.61
N LEU A 60 -12.03 -25.66 14.65
CA LEU A 60 -12.27 -26.05 16.04
C LEU A 60 -13.71 -26.48 16.32
N LYS A 61 -14.70 -25.93 15.59
CA LYS A 61 -16.10 -26.33 15.73
C LYS A 61 -16.33 -27.79 15.31
N GLY A 62 -15.50 -28.33 14.41
CA GLY A 62 -15.52 -29.76 14.03
C GLY A 62 -16.85 -30.26 13.49
N ASN A 63 -17.70 -29.36 13.01
CA ASN A 63 -19.10 -29.59 12.66
C ASN A 63 -19.34 -29.66 11.13
N LYS A 64 -18.28 -29.51 10.34
CA LYS A 64 -18.28 -29.62 8.88
C LYS A 64 -17.58 -30.92 8.45
N SER A 65 -18.02 -31.50 7.33
CA SER A 65 -17.20 -32.50 6.65
C SER A 65 -15.92 -31.85 6.10
N GLU A 66 -14.92 -32.66 5.78
CA GLU A 66 -13.67 -32.19 5.18
C GLU A 66 -13.92 -31.38 3.88
N GLU A 67 -14.86 -31.84 3.04
CA GLU A 67 -15.25 -31.14 1.80
C GLU A 67 -15.93 -29.79 2.09
N GLU A 68 -16.85 -29.74 3.05
CA GLU A 68 -17.54 -28.50 3.44
C GLU A 68 -16.61 -27.48 4.10
N PHE A 69 -15.58 -27.96 4.79
CA PHE A 69 -14.55 -27.12 5.38
C PHE A 69 -13.60 -26.59 4.30
N ASN A 70 -13.21 -27.42 3.34
CA ASN A 70 -12.41 -26.99 2.19
C ASN A 70 -13.11 -25.93 1.34
N GLU A 71 -14.40 -26.11 1.00
CA GLU A 71 -15.17 -25.09 0.30
C GLU A 71 -15.30 -23.79 1.10
N TYR A 72 -15.40 -23.89 2.43
CA TYR A 72 -15.44 -22.73 3.31
C TYR A 72 -14.12 -21.96 3.25
N LEU A 73 -12.98 -22.66 3.35
CA LEU A 73 -11.65 -22.06 3.23
C LEU A 73 -11.46 -21.38 1.87
N ASP A 74 -11.88 -22.03 0.78
CA ASP A 74 -11.80 -21.45 -0.57
C ASP A 74 -12.56 -20.13 -0.68
N LYS A 75 -13.81 -20.10 -0.22
CA LYS A 75 -14.64 -18.87 -0.20
C LYS A 75 -14.04 -17.79 0.70
N LEU A 76 -13.38 -18.18 1.79
CA LEU A 76 -12.76 -17.26 2.73
C LEU A 76 -11.50 -16.61 2.11
N ILE A 77 -10.67 -17.41 1.45
CA ILE A 77 -9.47 -16.97 0.73
C ILE A 77 -9.86 -16.09 -0.47
N GLU A 78 -10.89 -16.46 -1.23
CA GLU A 78 -11.39 -15.65 -2.34
C GLU A 78 -11.83 -14.26 -1.87
N LYS A 79 -12.56 -14.18 -0.76
CA LYS A 79 -12.96 -12.90 -0.16
C LYS A 79 -11.76 -12.07 0.30
N LEU A 80 -10.71 -12.71 0.82
CA LEU A 80 -9.48 -12.02 1.20
C LEU A 80 -8.78 -11.45 -0.04
N LYS A 81 -8.64 -12.23 -1.11
CA LYS A 81 -8.06 -11.77 -2.38
C LYS A 81 -8.84 -10.59 -2.97
N ASP A 82 -10.17 -10.70 -3.07
CA ASP A 82 -11.01 -9.60 -3.59
C ASP A 82 -10.90 -8.32 -2.73
N LYS A 83 -10.85 -8.46 -1.40
CA LYS A 83 -10.70 -7.29 -0.51
C LYS A 83 -9.32 -6.63 -0.64
N THR A 84 -8.27 -7.43 -0.75
CA THR A 84 -6.89 -6.94 -0.88
C THR A 84 -6.69 -6.28 -2.24
N GLU A 85 -7.18 -6.89 -3.33
CA GLU A 85 -7.16 -6.31 -4.68
C GLU A 85 -7.92 -4.98 -4.75
N LYS A 86 -9.14 -4.89 -4.18
CA LYS A 86 -9.89 -3.63 -4.12
C LYS A 86 -9.22 -2.55 -3.30
N THR A 87 -8.53 -2.94 -2.22
CA THR A 87 -7.72 -2.00 -1.45
C THR A 87 -6.57 -1.51 -2.33
N ALA A 88 -6.03 -2.41 -3.16
CA ALA A 88 -4.93 -2.10 -4.01
C ALA A 88 -5.28 -1.16 -5.17
N GLU A 89 -6.32 -1.49 -5.94
CA GLU A 89 -6.82 -0.66 -7.02
C GLU A 89 -7.11 0.78 -6.57
N LYS A 90 -7.71 0.95 -5.38
CA LYS A 90 -8.02 2.28 -4.83
C LYS A 90 -6.77 3.10 -4.56
N LEU A 91 -5.71 2.48 -4.06
CA LEU A 91 -4.46 3.18 -3.76
C LEU A 91 -3.74 3.56 -5.06
N ILE A 92 -3.71 2.66 -6.04
CA ILE A 92 -3.13 2.91 -7.37
C ILE A 92 -3.90 4.01 -8.09
N GLU A 93 -5.23 4.00 -8.06
CA GLU A 93 -6.06 5.03 -8.71
C GLU A 93 -5.82 6.41 -8.09
N LYS A 94 -5.70 6.48 -6.77
CA LYS A 94 -5.32 7.73 -6.09
C LYS A 94 -3.92 8.19 -6.50
N ALA A 95 -2.95 7.28 -6.50
CA ALA A 95 -1.57 7.60 -6.87
C ALA A 95 -1.48 8.13 -8.30
N ALA A 96 -2.18 7.48 -9.23
CA ALA A 96 -2.22 7.89 -10.62
C ALA A 96 -2.84 9.28 -10.83
N LYS A 97 -3.90 9.63 -10.08
CA LYS A 97 -4.48 11.00 -10.10
C LYS A 97 -3.49 12.06 -9.63
N GLU A 98 -2.57 11.63 -8.78
CA GLU A 98 -1.56 12.44 -8.13
C GLU A 98 -0.20 12.38 -8.88
N GLY A 99 -0.12 11.63 -9.99
CA GLY A 99 1.09 11.50 -10.81
C GLY A 99 2.17 10.61 -10.20
N VAL A 100 1.83 9.84 -9.16
CA VAL A 100 2.70 8.86 -8.49
C VAL A 100 2.43 7.47 -9.08
N THR A 101 3.48 6.70 -9.31
CA THR A 101 3.36 5.29 -9.71
C THR A 101 3.65 4.42 -8.49
N ILE A 102 2.73 3.50 -8.19
CA ILE A 102 2.90 2.51 -7.11
C ILE A 102 3.07 1.14 -7.74
N GLU A 103 4.08 0.40 -7.29
CA GLU A 103 4.32 -0.97 -7.71
C GLU A 103 3.71 -1.97 -6.72
N LYS A 104 3.10 -3.01 -7.28
CA LYS A 104 2.50 -4.13 -6.57
C LYS A 104 3.57 -5.18 -6.27
N THR A 105 3.57 -5.74 -5.07
CA THR A 105 4.52 -6.79 -4.69
C THR A 105 3.79 -7.92 -3.98
N TYR A 106 3.75 -9.10 -4.59
CA TYR A 106 3.10 -10.27 -3.99
C TYR A 106 3.94 -10.87 -2.84
N LYS A 107 3.28 -11.12 -1.69
CA LYS A 107 3.80 -11.90 -0.57
C LYS A 107 2.94 -13.14 -0.35
N VAL A 108 3.60 -14.25 0.00
CA VAL A 108 2.92 -15.50 0.34
C VAL A 108 2.57 -15.50 1.82
N PHE A 109 1.30 -15.76 2.13
CA PHE A 109 0.80 -15.99 3.48
C PHE A 109 0.25 -17.41 3.58
N ILE A 110 0.45 -18.05 4.74
CA ILE A 110 -0.11 -19.38 5.02
C ILE A 110 -1.41 -19.18 5.80
N ILE A 111 -2.54 -19.57 5.21
CA ILE A 111 -3.85 -19.52 5.84
C ILE A 111 -4.30 -20.95 6.07
N TYR A 112 -4.31 -21.36 7.34
CA TYR A 112 -4.50 -22.75 7.73
C TYR A 112 -3.46 -23.67 7.09
N ASP A 113 -3.81 -24.43 6.06
CA ASP A 113 -2.94 -25.34 5.32
C ASP A 113 -2.65 -24.88 3.88
N ARG A 114 -3.11 -23.67 3.49
CA ARG A 114 -3.00 -23.18 2.11
C ARG A 114 -2.05 -21.99 1.98
N GLU A 115 -1.23 -22.02 0.95
CA GLU A 115 -0.41 -20.89 0.52
C GLU A 115 -1.26 -19.92 -0.30
N VAL A 116 -1.27 -18.65 0.11
CA VAL A 116 -2.05 -17.59 -0.50
C VAL A 116 -1.15 -16.42 -0.83
N GLU A 117 -0.98 -16.15 -2.12
CA GLU A 117 -0.37 -14.92 -2.60
C GLU A 117 -1.33 -13.75 -2.41
N ILE A 118 -0.86 -12.74 -1.68
CA ILE A 118 -1.57 -11.49 -1.39
C ILE A 118 -0.64 -10.36 -1.82
N ASP A 119 -1.21 -9.28 -2.34
CA ASP A 119 -0.48 -8.16 -2.94
C ASP A 119 -0.37 -6.96 -1.97
N PRO A 120 0.66 -6.89 -1.10
CA PRO A 120 1.00 -5.68 -0.36
C PRO A 120 1.76 -4.67 -1.24
N PHE A 121 1.74 -3.42 -0.78
CA PHE A 121 2.41 -2.31 -1.43
C PHE A 121 3.79 -2.02 -0.87
N TYR A 122 4.72 -1.60 -1.73
CA TYR A 122 5.98 -0.97 -1.33
C TYR A 122 6.10 0.40 -2.01
N ALA A 123 6.43 1.43 -1.22
CA ALA A 123 6.86 2.73 -1.73
C ALA A 123 8.37 2.68 -1.97
N HIS A 124 8.84 3.13 -3.14
CA HIS A 124 10.26 3.40 -3.42
C HIS A 124 10.59 4.88 -3.25
#